data_AF-A0A8H9KTC6-F1
#
_entry.id   AF-A0A8H9KTC6-F1
#
_cell.length_a   1.000
_cell.length_b   1.000
_cell.length_c   1.000
_cell.angle_alpha   90.00
_cell.angle_beta   90.00
_cell.angle_gamma   90.00
#
_symmetry.space_group_name_H-M   'P 1'
#
loop_
_entity.id
_entity.type
_entity.pdbx_description
1 polymer ?
#
loop_
_entity_poly.entity_id
_entity_poly.type
_entity_poly.pdbx_seq_one_letter_code
_entity_poly.pdbx_strand_id
1 'polypeptide(L)'
;MNIAKVNEIVQKNLNDPKNPESAPYLRSSSALTWYRGYFRNPKQDPAFLDEVLSHFKARLVCVAHTIQKQAGLSYDGKVAGTDVDIHKGQKEGLIFDKKDVYRIEVKDKNTAAVKTKL
;
A
#
# COMPACT_ATOMS: atom_id res chain seq x y z
N MET A 1 -11.76 -3.12 16.09
CA MET A 1 -10.34 -3.52 15.97
C MET A 1 -9.52 -2.26 15.69
N ASN A 2 -8.33 -2.07 16.25
CA ASN A 2 -7.46 -0.92 15.94
C ASN A 2 -6.08 -1.39 15.46
N ILE A 3 -5.29 -0.49 14.86
CA ILE A 3 -3.98 -0.82 14.29
C ILE A 3 -3.04 -1.43 15.35
N ALA A 4 -3.05 -0.88 16.57
CA ALA A 4 -2.17 -1.34 17.65
C ALA A 4 -2.43 -2.81 18.00
N LYS A 5 -3.70 -3.22 18.10
CA LYS A 5 -4.05 -4.60 18.44
C LYS A 5 -3.69 -5.58 17.32
N VAL A 6 -3.90 -5.17 16.06
CA VAL A 6 -3.49 -5.99 14.91
C VAL A 6 -1.98 -6.17 14.88
N ASN A 7 -1.21 -5.10 15.11
CA ASN A 7 0.25 -5.17 15.16
C ASN A 7 0.74 -6.08 16.29
N GLU A 8 0.14 -6.01 17.48
CA GLU A 8 0.46 -6.90 18.60
C GLU A 8 0.26 -8.37 18.22
N ILE A 9 -0.90 -8.70 17.63
CA ILE A 9 -1.22 -10.05 17.16
C ILE A 9 -0.20 -10.52 16.11
N VAL A 10 0.08 -9.69 15.11
CA VAL A 10 1.03 -10.03 14.05
C VAL A 10 2.43 -10.25 14.61
N GLN A 11 2.91 -9.36 15.48
CA GLN A 11 4.25 -9.44 16.05
C GLN A 11 4.44 -10.70 16.91
N LYS A 12 3.47 -11.00 17.77
CA LYS A 12 3.47 -12.19 18.62
C LYS A 12 3.53 -13.49 17.81
N ASN A 13 2.95 -13.48 16.62
CA ASN A 13 2.75 -14.69 15.80
C ASN A 13 3.59 -14.68 14.49
N LEU A 14 4.60 -13.80 14.37
CA LEU A 14 5.45 -13.68 13.16
C LEU A 14 6.15 -14.99 12.79
N ASN A 15 6.61 -15.74 13.80
CA ASN A 15 7.30 -17.02 13.64
C ASN A 15 6.34 -18.21 13.57
N ASP A 16 5.03 -17.98 13.73
CA ASP A 16 3.98 -18.99 13.58
C ASP A 16 2.89 -18.46 12.63
N PRO A 17 3.16 -18.41 11.32
CA PRO A 17 2.21 -17.89 10.34
C PRO A 17 0.95 -18.76 10.16
N LYS A 18 0.90 -19.93 10.80
CA LYS A 18 -0.29 -20.82 10.81
C LYS A 18 -1.20 -20.54 12.01
N ASN A 19 -0.78 -19.69 12.95
CA ASN A 19 -1.58 -19.35 14.10
C ASN A 19 -2.96 -18.78 13.67
N PRO A 20 -4.07 -19.34 14.15
CA PRO A 20 -5.41 -18.87 13.78
C PRO A 20 -5.66 -17.39 14.12
N GLU A 21 -5.01 -16.86 15.17
CA GLU A 21 -5.11 -15.47 15.60
C GLU A 21 -4.54 -14.50 14.55
N SER A 22 -3.43 -14.89 13.88
CA SER A 22 -2.73 -14.04 12.90
C SER A 22 -3.08 -14.35 11.44
N ALA A 23 -3.67 -15.52 11.17
CA ALA A 23 -4.00 -15.97 9.81
C ALA A 23 -4.82 -14.94 8.98
N PRO A 24 -5.81 -14.21 9.54
CA PRO A 24 -6.54 -13.18 8.81
C PRO A 24 -5.67 -11.98 8.38
N TYR A 25 -4.50 -11.77 8.99
CA TYR A 25 -3.61 -10.64 8.70
C TYR A 25 -2.39 -11.04 7.88
N LEU A 26 -1.99 -12.32 7.92
CA LEU A 26 -0.75 -12.80 7.32
C LEU A 26 -0.89 -13.80 6.16
N ARG A 27 -2.04 -14.46 5.96
CA ARG A 27 -2.09 -15.64 5.06
C ARG A 27 -3.27 -15.72 4.09
N SER A 28 -4.44 -15.18 4.42
CA SER A 28 -5.57 -15.24 3.48
C SER A 28 -5.33 -14.32 2.27
N SER A 29 -6.01 -14.56 1.15
CA SER A 29 -6.00 -13.63 0.01
C SER A 29 -6.58 -12.25 0.35
N SER A 30 -7.39 -12.18 1.41
CA SER A 30 -7.92 -10.95 2.01
C SER A 30 -7.03 -10.36 3.11
N ALA A 31 -5.91 -11.01 3.43
CA ALA A 31 -5.04 -10.59 4.51
C ALA A 31 -4.31 -9.29 4.19
N LEU A 32 -3.99 -8.51 5.22
CA LEU A 32 -3.32 -7.21 5.07
C LEU A 32 -2.03 -7.28 4.23
N THR A 33 -1.26 -8.36 4.35
CA THR A 33 0.00 -8.56 3.62
C THR A 33 -0.17 -9.17 2.22
N TRP A 34 -1.37 -9.67 1.88
CA TRP A 34 -1.65 -10.37 0.61
C TRP A 34 -2.75 -9.72 -0.21
N TYR A 35 -3.42 -8.71 0.33
CA TYR A 35 -4.56 -8.07 -0.30
C TYR A 35 -4.12 -7.33 -1.58
N ARG A 36 -4.78 -7.67 -2.70
CA ARG A 36 -4.52 -7.09 -4.03
C ARG A 36 -5.72 -6.40 -4.64
N GLY A 37 -6.83 -6.30 -3.90
CA GLY A 37 -8.12 -5.82 -4.43
C GLY A 37 -8.10 -4.38 -4.94
N TYR A 38 -7.12 -3.56 -4.55
CA TYR A 38 -6.96 -2.24 -5.16
C TYR A 38 -6.59 -2.30 -6.65
N PHE A 39 -5.83 -3.32 -7.07
CA PHE A 39 -5.23 -3.38 -8.40
C PHE A 39 -5.63 -4.60 -9.23
N ARG A 40 -6.08 -5.70 -8.60
CA ARG A 40 -6.57 -6.92 -9.27
C ARG A 40 -8.09 -6.97 -9.32
N ASN A 41 -8.62 -7.62 -10.34
CA ASN A 41 -10.05 -7.88 -10.46
C ASN A 41 -10.50 -9.07 -9.59
N PRO A 42 -11.71 -9.03 -9.00
CA PRO A 42 -12.58 -7.86 -8.92
C PRO A 42 -11.93 -6.77 -8.04
N LYS A 43 -12.02 -5.52 -8.51
CA LYS A 43 -11.46 -4.38 -7.78
C LYS A 43 -12.30 -4.07 -6.55
N GLN A 44 -11.65 -3.50 -5.54
CA GLN A 44 -12.32 -2.98 -4.36
C GLN A 44 -13.39 -1.96 -4.75
N ASP A 45 -14.55 -2.06 -4.11
CA ASP A 45 -15.59 -1.04 -4.22
C ASP A 45 -15.05 0.31 -3.70
N PRO A 46 -15.05 1.38 -4.51
CA PRO A 46 -14.66 2.72 -4.07
C PRO A 46 -15.46 3.23 -2.86
N ALA A 47 -16.75 2.88 -2.73
CA ALA A 47 -17.56 3.33 -1.60
C ALA A 47 -17.07 2.71 -0.28
N PHE A 48 -16.73 1.43 -0.30
CA PHE A 48 -16.14 0.77 0.86
C PHE A 48 -14.73 1.33 1.19
N LEU A 49 -13.94 1.72 0.18
CA LEU A 49 -12.68 2.41 0.42
C LEU A 49 -12.89 3.74 1.18
N ASP A 50 -13.95 4.48 0.86
CA ASP A 50 -14.29 5.73 1.57
C ASP A 50 -14.63 5.48 3.04
N GLU A 51 -15.37 4.40 3.34
CA GLU A 51 -15.64 3.98 4.71
C GLU A 51 -14.36 3.64 5.48
N VAL A 52 -13.45 2.89 4.85
CA VAL A 52 -12.15 2.52 5.44
C VAL A 52 -11.31 3.75 5.73
N LEU A 53 -11.17 4.67 4.77
CA LEU A 53 -10.39 5.90 4.95
C LEU A 53 -10.99 6.80 6.03
N SER A 54 -12.32 6.92 6.08
CA SER A 54 -13.03 7.63 7.13
C SER A 54 -12.79 7.03 8.51
N HIS A 55 -12.88 5.69 8.63
CA HIS A 55 -12.61 4.97 9.88
C HIS A 55 -11.22 5.27 10.43
N PHE A 56 -10.19 5.28 9.56
CA PHE A 56 -8.81 5.57 9.94
C PHE A 56 -8.45 7.06 9.94
N LYS A 57 -9.40 7.95 9.63
CA LYS A 57 -9.17 9.41 9.46
C LYS A 57 -7.99 9.70 8.52
N ALA A 58 -7.89 8.92 7.45
CA ALA A 58 -6.79 8.98 6.49
C ALA A 58 -7.25 9.59 5.15
N ARG A 59 -6.35 10.27 4.46
CA ARG A 59 -6.61 10.82 3.12
C ARG A 59 -6.47 9.77 2.02
N LEU A 60 -5.54 8.84 2.20
CA LEU A 60 -5.22 7.79 1.24
C LEU A 60 -4.63 6.58 1.95
N VAL A 61 -4.62 5.46 1.26
CA VAL A 61 -3.87 4.25 1.65
C VAL A 61 -2.69 4.07 0.71
N CYS A 62 -1.50 3.82 1.25
CA CYS A 62 -0.28 3.56 0.49
C CYS A 62 0.05 2.07 0.58
N VAL A 63 0.20 1.41 -0.57
CA VAL A 63 0.36 -0.05 -0.65
C VAL A 63 1.36 -0.47 -1.73
N ALA A 64 1.97 -1.63 -1.47
CA ALA A 64 2.87 -2.33 -2.39
C ALA A 64 2.22 -3.66 -2.83
N HIS A 65 3.01 -4.73 -2.93
CA HIS A 65 2.64 -6.14 -3.16
C HIS A 65 2.12 -6.47 -4.58
N THR A 66 1.48 -5.51 -5.26
CA THR A 66 1.09 -5.64 -6.66
C THR A 66 1.86 -4.65 -7.51
N ILE A 67 2.79 -5.17 -8.30
CA ILE A 67 3.58 -4.41 -9.28
C ILE A 67 2.66 -3.58 -10.18
N GLN A 68 2.89 -2.27 -10.16
CA GLN A 68 2.27 -1.27 -11.02
C GLN A 68 3.20 -0.94 -12.19
N LYS A 69 2.63 -0.39 -13.27
CA LYS A 69 3.44 0.09 -14.41
C LYS A 69 4.36 1.26 -14.04
N GLN A 70 3.93 2.07 -13.07
CA GLN A 70 4.61 3.26 -12.56
C GLN A 70 4.09 3.54 -11.14
N ALA A 71 4.90 4.16 -10.30
CA ALA A 71 4.44 4.57 -8.97
C ALA A 71 3.38 5.67 -9.13
N GLY A 72 2.26 5.61 -8.40
CA GLY A 72 1.20 6.58 -8.68
C GLY A 72 -0.03 6.49 -7.82
N LEU A 73 -1.00 7.33 -8.18
CA LEU A 73 -2.29 7.41 -7.53
C LEU A 73 -3.38 6.76 -8.38
N SER A 74 -4.38 6.21 -7.70
CA SER A 74 -5.61 5.66 -8.26
C SER A 74 -6.79 5.93 -7.31
N TYR A 75 -8.01 5.56 -7.70
CA TYR A 75 -9.24 5.86 -6.94
C TYR A 75 -9.34 7.35 -6.57
N ASP A 76 -9.17 8.23 -7.57
CA ASP A 76 -9.22 9.69 -7.37
C ASP A 76 -8.28 10.20 -6.26
N GLY A 77 -7.07 9.61 -6.19
CA GLY A 77 -6.05 10.00 -5.22
C GLY A 77 -6.09 9.25 -3.88
N LYS A 78 -7.04 8.33 -3.69
CA LYS A 78 -7.27 7.60 -2.44
C LYS A 78 -6.36 6.38 -2.26
N VAL A 79 -5.77 5.86 -3.34
CA VAL A 79 -4.81 4.73 -3.28
C VAL A 79 -3.50 5.12 -3.94
N ALA A 80 -2.41 5.02 -3.19
CA ALA A 80 -1.04 5.19 -3.66
C ALA A 80 -0.37 3.81 -3.85
N GLY A 81 0.01 3.50 -5.09
CA GLY A 81 0.75 2.29 -5.44
C GLY A 81 2.23 2.59 -5.60
N THR A 82 3.08 1.93 -4.81
CA THR A 82 4.54 2.17 -4.79
C THR A 82 5.38 0.98 -5.28
N ASP A 83 4.75 -0.18 -5.50
CA ASP A 83 5.43 -1.36 -6.01
C ASP A 83 5.58 -1.25 -7.53
N VAL A 84 6.82 -1.18 -8.01
CA VAL A 84 7.17 -1.11 -9.44
C VAL A 84 8.13 -2.24 -9.78
N ASP A 85 8.30 -2.54 -11.06
CA ASP A 85 9.13 -3.67 -11.50
C ASP A 85 10.63 -3.34 -11.38
N ILE A 86 11.14 -3.37 -10.13
CA ILE A 86 12.53 -3.08 -9.82
C ILE A 86 13.48 -4.06 -10.50
N HIS A 87 13.02 -5.28 -10.76
CA HIS A 87 13.78 -6.31 -11.47
C HIS A 87 13.98 -5.94 -12.95
N LYS A 88 13.08 -5.14 -13.53
CA LYS A 88 13.25 -4.54 -14.86
C LYS A 88 13.91 -3.15 -14.81
N GLY A 89 14.50 -2.78 -13.68
CA GLY A 89 15.24 -1.53 -13.53
C GLY A 89 14.37 -0.30 -13.29
N GLN A 90 13.07 -0.44 -13.04
CA GLN A 90 12.25 0.68 -12.60
C GLN A 90 12.67 1.13 -11.20
N LYS A 91 12.87 2.43 -11.01
CA LYS A 91 13.30 3.01 -9.72
C LYS A 91 12.38 4.15 -9.32
N GLU A 92 11.08 3.94 -9.39
CA GLU A 92 10.10 4.98 -9.07
C GLU A 92 9.62 4.89 -7.63
N GLY A 93 9.22 6.04 -7.09
CA GLY A 93 8.63 6.14 -5.76
C GLY A 93 7.69 7.34 -5.66
N LEU A 94 7.16 7.56 -4.47
CA LEU A 94 6.29 8.69 -4.16
C LEU A 94 6.86 9.51 -3.01
N ILE A 95 6.83 10.83 -3.14
CA ILE A 95 7.02 11.78 -2.04
C ILE A 95 5.66 12.39 -1.71
N PHE A 96 5.31 12.39 -0.42
CA PHE A 96 4.11 13.03 0.10
C PHE A 96 4.52 14.32 0.82
N ASP A 97 4.12 15.46 0.29
CA ASP A 97 4.34 16.77 0.92
C ASP A 97 3.01 17.47 1.16
N LYS A 98 2.55 17.42 2.42
CA LYS A 98 1.23 17.94 2.84
C LYS A 98 0.10 17.34 1.99
N LYS A 99 -0.41 18.13 1.04
CA LYS A 99 -1.51 17.77 0.14
C LYS A 99 -1.01 17.21 -1.19
N ASP A 100 0.24 17.52 -1.54
CA ASP A 100 0.82 17.17 -2.82
C ASP A 100 1.46 15.79 -2.77
N VAL A 101 1.41 15.11 -3.91
CA VAL A 101 2.11 13.85 -4.13
C VAL A 101 2.97 14.00 -5.37
N TYR A 102 4.23 13.59 -5.28
CA TYR A 102 5.16 13.66 -6.39
C TYR A 102 5.62 12.25 -6.75
N ARG A 103 5.59 11.92 -8.04
CA ARG A 103 6.34 10.77 -8.55
C ARG A 103 7.80 11.16 -8.65
N ILE A 104 8.66 10.31 -8.11
CA ILE A 104 10.10 10.47 -8.19
C ILE A 104 10.75 9.30 -8.92
N GLU A 105 11.97 9.53 -9.38
CA GLU A 105 12.91 8.49 -9.75
C GLU A 105 14.09 8.49 -8.77
N VAL A 106 14.28 7.37 -8.09
CA VAL A 106 15.41 7.12 -7.20
C VAL A 106 16.65 6.90 -8.05
N LYS A 107 17.65 7.74 -7.87
CA LYS A 107 18.94 7.62 -8.54
C LYS A 107 19.86 6.69 -7.74
N ASP A 108 19.99 7.01 -6.45
CA ASP A 108 20.87 6.35 -5.49
C ASP A 108 20.30 6.50 -4.07
N LYS A 109 20.96 5.93 -3.05
CA LYS A 109 20.42 5.75 -1.68
C LYS A 109 19.78 7.01 -1.07
N ASN A 110 20.34 8.19 -1.36
CA ASN A 110 19.90 9.48 -0.79
C ASN A 110 19.48 10.50 -1.86
N THR A 111 19.34 10.07 -3.12
CA THR A 111 19.15 10.98 -4.25
C THR A 111 17.94 10.54 -5.06
N ALA A 112 17.00 11.45 -5.28
CA ALA A 112 15.89 11.25 -6.19
C ALA A 112 15.58 12.52 -6.98
N ALA A 113 15.06 12.35 -8.19
CA ALA A 113 14.58 13.44 -9.03
C ALA A 113 13.05 13.41 -9.11
N VAL A 114 12.40 14.57 -8.96
CA VAL A 114 10.96 14.70 -9.22
C VAL A 114 10.72 14.52 -10.71
N LYS A 115 9.85 13.55 -11.06
CA LYS A 115 9.37 13.35 -12.43
C LYS A 115 8.14 14.19 -12.72
N THR A 116 7.17 14.15 -11.81
CA THR A 116 5.92 14.92 -11.93
C THR A 116 5.22 15.07 -10.59
N LYS A 117 4.41 16.12 -10.46
CA LYS A 117 3.34 16.20 -9.46
C LYS A 117 2.16 15.34 -9.92
N LEU A 118 1.46 14.70 -8.97
CA LEU A 118 0.30 13.82 -9.18
C LEU A 118 -0.96 14.43 -8.58
#